data_AF-A0A4R7W486-F1
#
_entry.id   AF-A0A4R7W486-F1
#
_cell.length_a   1.000
_cell.length_b   1.000
_cell.length_c   1.000
_cell.angle_alpha   90.00
_cell.angle_beta   90.00
_cell.angle_gamma   90.00
#
_symmetry.space_group_name_H-M   'P 1'
#
loop_
_entity.id
_entity.type
_entity.pdbx_description
1 polymer ?
#
loop_
_entity_poly.entity_id
_entity_poly.type
_entity_poly.pdbx_seq_one_letter_code
_entity_poly.pdbx_strand_id
1 'polypeptide(L)'
;MAGRRSNLALRRKTLGFTQERLAAKLGVDRTTVQRWESGEREAQPWLRPRLAVALQQTLSPRRRARVLAYLAVIGIELRDRDRVLNYAHAALDEARATGSGMIGRKLDDLRRRLSPMRADAQIRELDDEIRTLTSTTRG
;
A
#
# COMPACT_ATOMS: atom_id res chain seq x y z
N MET A 1 -14.42 -10.33 -21.07
CA MET A 1 -13.57 -10.41 -19.86
C MET A 1 -12.08 -10.55 -20.24
N ALA A 2 -11.40 -9.44 -20.52
CA ALA A 2 -10.02 -9.43 -21.04
C ALA A 2 -9.01 -8.59 -20.20
N GLY A 3 -9.45 -8.01 -19.06
CA GLY A 3 -8.68 -6.98 -18.33
C GLY A 3 -7.63 -7.44 -17.32
N ARG A 4 -7.60 -8.73 -16.92
CA ARG A 4 -6.61 -9.24 -15.94
C ARG A 4 -5.34 -9.82 -16.57
N ARG A 5 -5.44 -10.43 -17.76
CA ARG A 5 -4.35 -11.19 -18.43
C ARG A 5 -3.16 -10.29 -18.79
N SER A 6 -3.44 -9.06 -19.21
CA SER A 6 -2.43 -8.08 -19.61
C SER A 6 -1.82 -7.28 -18.46
N ASN A 7 -2.43 -7.29 -17.26
CA ASN A 7 -1.96 -6.44 -16.16
C ASN A 7 -0.66 -6.96 -15.53
N LEU A 8 -0.53 -8.28 -15.28
CA LEU A 8 0.67 -8.86 -14.65
C LEU A 8 1.92 -8.75 -15.54
N ALA A 9 1.80 -9.12 -16.82
CA ALA A 9 2.91 -9.07 -17.77
C ALA A 9 3.35 -7.63 -18.05
N LEU A 10 2.40 -6.70 -18.20
CA LEU A 10 2.69 -5.28 -18.35
C LEU A 10 3.36 -4.74 -17.09
N ARG A 11 2.81 -5.05 -15.89
CA ARG A 11 3.39 -4.63 -14.61
C ARG A 11 4.83 -5.11 -14.51
N ARG A 12 5.09 -6.41 -14.67
CA ARG A 12 6.43 -7.02 -14.63
C ARG A 12 7.42 -6.30 -15.55
N LYS A 13 7.02 -6.04 -16.80
CA LYS A 13 7.85 -5.32 -17.79
C LYS A 13 8.12 -3.87 -17.38
N THR A 14 7.12 -3.13 -16.91
CA THR A 14 7.29 -1.78 -16.36
C THR A 14 8.24 -1.76 -15.16
N LEU A 15 8.32 -2.88 -14.41
CA LEU A 15 9.23 -3.04 -13.29
C LEU A 15 10.65 -3.51 -13.71
N GLY A 16 10.90 -3.71 -15.01
CA GLY A 16 12.19 -4.22 -15.50
C GLY A 16 12.48 -5.68 -15.15
N PHE A 17 11.49 -6.44 -14.69
CA PHE A 17 11.66 -7.85 -14.38
C PHE A 17 11.50 -8.70 -15.65
N THR A 18 12.33 -9.74 -15.79
CA THR A 18 12.04 -10.88 -16.68
C THR A 18 11.14 -11.88 -15.95
N GLN A 19 10.52 -12.83 -16.67
CA GLN A 19 9.72 -13.88 -16.03
C GLN A 19 10.57 -14.70 -15.05
N GLU A 20 11.84 -14.97 -15.40
CA GLU A 20 12.81 -15.68 -14.57
C GLU A 20 13.12 -14.93 -13.27
N ARG A 21 13.39 -13.62 -13.36
CA ARG A 21 13.68 -12.80 -12.17
C ARG A 21 12.48 -12.69 -11.23
N LEU A 22 11.28 -12.57 -11.78
CA LEU A 22 10.06 -12.55 -10.98
C LEU A 22 9.82 -13.92 -10.32
N ALA A 23 10.01 -15.00 -11.05
CA ALA A 23 9.87 -16.37 -10.55
C ALA A 23 10.86 -16.67 -9.41
N ALA A 24 12.13 -16.31 -9.58
CA ALA A 24 13.17 -16.45 -8.55
C ALA A 24 12.83 -15.67 -7.27
N LYS A 25 12.35 -14.43 -7.41
CA LYS A 25 11.93 -13.59 -6.27
C LYS A 25 10.74 -14.19 -5.51
N LEU A 26 9.87 -14.91 -6.21
CA LEU A 26 8.67 -15.53 -5.65
C LEU A 26 8.91 -16.95 -5.13
N GLY A 27 10.04 -17.57 -5.48
CA GLY A 27 10.34 -18.97 -5.17
C GLY A 27 9.47 -19.96 -5.96
N VAL A 28 9.09 -19.59 -7.19
CA VAL A 28 8.28 -20.45 -8.08
C VAL A 28 8.99 -20.66 -9.40
N ASP A 29 8.50 -21.64 -10.18
CA ASP A 29 9.02 -21.89 -11.52
C ASP A 29 8.58 -20.80 -12.52
N ARG A 30 9.43 -20.49 -13.50
CA ARG A 30 9.14 -19.51 -14.57
C ARG A 30 7.85 -19.84 -15.33
N THR A 31 7.59 -21.12 -15.61
CA THR A 31 6.37 -21.57 -16.30
C THR A 31 5.11 -21.31 -15.48
N THR A 32 5.25 -21.20 -14.15
CA THR A 32 4.14 -20.82 -13.26
C THR A 32 3.78 -19.34 -13.48
N VAL A 33 4.78 -18.47 -13.58
CA VAL A 33 4.59 -17.04 -13.94
C VAL A 33 4.01 -16.89 -15.34
N GLN A 34 4.51 -17.67 -16.31
CA GLN A 34 3.99 -17.68 -17.67
C GLN A 34 2.51 -18.04 -17.73
N ARG A 35 2.07 -19.08 -16.99
CA ARG A 35 0.65 -19.49 -16.92
C ARG A 35 -0.26 -18.46 -16.26
N TRP A 36 0.28 -17.67 -15.33
CA TRP A 36 -0.45 -16.53 -14.76
C TRP A 36 -0.58 -15.38 -15.74
N GLU A 37 0.48 -15.09 -16.50
CA GLU A 37 0.48 -14.04 -17.53
C GLU A 37 -0.41 -14.42 -18.73
N SER A 38 -0.48 -15.69 -19.12
CA SER A 38 -1.40 -16.16 -20.16
C SER A 38 -2.84 -16.30 -19.66
N GLY A 39 -3.05 -16.34 -18.34
CA GLY A 39 -4.36 -16.53 -17.72
C GLY A 39 -4.88 -17.96 -17.82
N GLU A 40 -4.01 -18.92 -18.11
CA GLU A 40 -4.29 -20.37 -18.03
C GLU A 40 -4.48 -20.83 -16.58
N ARG A 41 -3.84 -20.16 -15.62
CA ARG A 41 -3.99 -20.47 -14.19
C ARG A 41 -3.95 -19.19 -13.37
N GLU A 42 -4.84 -19.03 -12.40
CA GLU A 42 -4.70 -17.95 -11.43
C GLU A 42 -3.63 -18.28 -10.39
N ALA A 43 -2.96 -17.24 -9.87
CA ALA A 43 -2.04 -17.39 -8.74
C ALA A 43 -2.80 -17.98 -7.53
N GLN A 44 -2.24 -19.04 -6.96
CA GLN A 44 -2.81 -19.73 -5.81
C GLN A 44 -2.97 -18.76 -4.63
N PRO A 45 -4.05 -18.89 -3.82
CA PRO A 45 -4.41 -17.91 -2.78
C PRO A 45 -3.26 -17.56 -1.82
N TRP A 46 -2.48 -18.55 -1.39
CA TRP A 46 -1.35 -18.37 -0.46
C TRP A 46 -0.14 -17.64 -1.08
N LEU A 47 -0.06 -17.59 -2.40
CA LEU A 47 1.03 -16.95 -3.11
C LEU A 47 0.69 -15.51 -3.55
N ARG A 48 -0.59 -15.14 -3.53
CA ARG A 48 -1.08 -13.78 -3.85
C ARG A 48 -0.46 -12.69 -2.97
N PRO A 49 -0.22 -12.88 -1.65
CA PRO A 49 0.45 -11.88 -0.82
C PRO A 49 1.92 -11.68 -1.22
N ARG A 50 2.66 -12.75 -1.53
CA ARG A 50 4.05 -12.66 -2.00
C ARG A 50 4.14 -11.99 -3.37
N LEU A 51 3.20 -12.30 -4.26
CA LEU A 51 3.03 -11.64 -5.55
C LEU A 51 2.73 -10.14 -5.36
N ALA A 52 1.80 -9.81 -4.47
CA ALA A 52 1.44 -8.44 -4.14
C ALA A 52 2.64 -7.68 -3.58
N VAL A 53 3.38 -8.23 -2.62
CA VAL A 53 4.60 -7.61 -2.06
C VAL A 53 5.66 -7.40 -3.13
N ALA A 54 5.96 -8.42 -3.94
CA ALA A 54 6.96 -8.32 -5.01
C ALA A 54 6.59 -7.23 -6.06
N LEU A 55 5.30 -7.00 -6.28
CA LEU A 55 4.76 -5.98 -7.19
C LEU A 55 4.43 -4.63 -6.50
N GLN A 56 4.32 -4.60 -5.16
CA GLN A 56 4.11 -3.40 -4.32
C GLN A 56 5.41 -2.66 -4.03
N GLN A 57 6.57 -3.31 -4.19
CA GLN A 57 7.89 -2.67 -4.04
C GLN A 57 8.18 -1.56 -5.07
N THR A 58 7.25 -1.26 -5.99
CA THR A 58 7.48 -0.31 -7.09
C THR A 58 7.18 1.15 -6.81
N LEU A 59 6.62 1.49 -5.65
CA LEU A 59 6.60 2.88 -5.20
C LEU A 59 7.72 3.04 -4.19
N SER A 60 8.55 4.09 -4.33
CA SER A 60 9.43 4.46 -3.22
C SER A 60 8.59 4.62 -1.95
N PRO A 61 9.11 4.31 -0.76
CA PRO A 61 8.35 4.42 0.49
C PRO A 61 7.57 5.75 0.61
N ARG A 62 8.19 6.84 0.18
CA ARG A 62 7.57 8.18 0.06
C ARG A 62 6.37 8.23 -0.88
N ARG A 63 6.47 7.66 -2.08
CA ARG A 63 5.36 7.62 -3.07
C ARG A 63 4.24 6.70 -2.57
N ARG A 64 4.58 5.59 -1.92
CA ARG A 64 3.61 4.65 -1.34
C ARG A 64 2.81 5.30 -0.22
N ALA A 65 3.49 5.93 0.74
CA ALA A 65 2.84 6.63 1.85
C ALA A 65 1.90 7.76 1.37
N ARG A 66 2.26 8.50 0.31
CA ARG A 66 1.37 9.51 -0.28
C ARG A 66 0.07 8.91 -0.82
N VAL A 67 0.15 7.77 -1.50
CA VAL A 67 -1.04 7.09 -2.04
C VAL A 67 -1.90 6.56 -0.90
N LEU A 68 -1.29 5.92 0.11
CA LEU A 68 -1.99 5.43 1.29
C LEU A 68 -2.72 6.55 2.04
N ALA A 69 -2.06 7.68 2.27
CA ALA A 69 -2.69 8.84 2.91
C ALA A 69 -3.86 9.41 2.07
N TYR A 70 -3.76 9.37 0.73
CA TYR A 70 -4.87 9.78 -0.13
C TYR A 70 -6.05 8.79 -0.08
N LEU A 71 -5.78 7.49 -0.04
CA LEU A 71 -6.81 6.46 0.11
C LEU A 71 -7.51 6.54 1.48
N ALA A 72 -6.78 6.92 2.53
CA ALA A 72 -7.37 7.21 3.84
C ALA A 72 -8.33 8.41 3.78
N VAL A 73 -7.97 9.49 3.06
CA VAL A 73 -8.88 10.63 2.83
C VAL A 73 -10.16 10.20 2.10
N ILE A 74 -10.05 9.35 1.07
CA ILE A 74 -11.22 8.79 0.39
C ILE A 74 -12.09 7.98 1.36
N GLY A 75 -11.48 7.23 2.28
CA GLY A 75 -12.21 6.53 3.35
C GLY A 75 -13.03 7.47 4.23
N ILE A 76 -12.50 8.67 4.55
CA ILE A 76 -13.21 9.70 5.32
C ILE A 76 -14.43 10.20 4.55
N GLU A 77 -14.25 10.51 3.27
CA GLU A 77 -15.35 10.99 2.39
C GLU A 77 -16.46 9.95 2.26
N LEU A 78 -16.09 8.68 2.17
CA LEU A 78 -17.02 7.55 2.12
C LEU A 78 -17.58 7.15 3.50
N ARG A 79 -17.11 7.77 4.58
CA ARG A 79 -17.38 7.37 5.98
C ARG A 79 -17.11 5.89 6.26
N ASP A 80 -16.17 5.30 5.53
CA ASP A 80 -15.74 3.92 5.67
C ASP A 80 -14.57 3.85 6.65
N ARG A 81 -14.89 3.59 7.93
CA ARG A 81 -13.93 3.55 9.02
C ARG A 81 -12.79 2.57 8.76
N ASP A 82 -13.10 1.37 8.31
CA ASP A 82 -12.10 0.32 8.16
C ASP A 82 -11.10 0.66 7.06
N ARG A 83 -11.54 1.35 5.99
CA ARG A 83 -10.62 1.93 4.99
C ARG A 83 -9.72 3.01 5.59
N VAL A 84 -10.26 3.91 6.40
CA VAL A 84 -9.48 4.96 7.05
C VAL A 84 -8.38 4.33 7.91
N LEU A 85 -8.75 3.41 8.80
CA LEU A 85 -7.81 2.74 9.71
C LEU A 85 -6.75 1.96 8.93
N ASN A 86 -7.14 1.13 7.96
CA ASN A 86 -6.20 0.31 7.21
C ASN A 86 -5.16 1.14 6.44
N TYR A 87 -5.60 2.18 5.73
CA TYR A 87 -4.67 2.97 4.91
C TYR A 87 -3.86 3.97 5.73
N ALA A 88 -4.40 4.50 6.83
CA ALA A 88 -3.67 5.41 7.69
C ALA A 88 -2.57 4.69 8.49
N HIS A 89 -2.82 3.49 9.03
CA HIS A 89 -1.79 2.69 9.70
C HIS A 89 -0.68 2.25 8.73
N ALA A 90 -1.05 1.83 7.51
CA ALA A 90 -0.05 1.52 6.50
C ALA A 90 0.82 2.74 6.12
N ALA A 91 0.27 3.96 6.15
CA ALA A 91 1.04 5.18 5.93
C ALA A 91 1.93 5.54 7.14
N LEU A 92 1.48 5.25 8.36
CA LEU A 92 2.25 5.42 9.60
C LEU A 92 3.47 4.50 9.65
N ASP A 93 3.31 3.22 9.29
CA ASP A 93 4.41 2.25 9.27
C ASP A 93 5.51 2.67 8.28
N GLU A 94 5.12 3.17 7.11
CA GLU A 94 6.05 3.73 6.12
C GLU A 94 6.75 5.00 6.62
N ALA A 95 6.07 5.83 7.40
CA ALA A 95 6.67 7.01 8.01
C ALA A 95 7.72 6.63 9.05
N ARG A 96 7.40 5.68 9.94
CA ARG A 96 8.30 5.13 10.97
C ARG A 96 9.54 4.50 10.34
N ALA A 97 9.37 3.72 9.28
CA ALA A 97 10.47 3.04 8.61
C ALA A 97 11.45 3.97 7.87
N THR A 98 11.03 5.20 7.52
CA THR A 98 11.80 6.08 6.63
C THR A 98 12.24 7.40 7.24
N GLY A 99 11.69 7.79 8.40
CA GLY A 99 11.95 9.09 9.03
C GLY A 99 11.60 10.29 8.15
N SER A 100 10.73 10.12 7.15
CA SER A 100 10.51 11.15 6.14
C SER A 100 9.58 12.26 6.63
N GLY A 101 10.12 13.47 6.85
CA GLY A 101 9.35 14.65 7.23
C GLY A 101 8.22 15.03 6.25
N MET A 102 8.32 14.66 4.97
CA MET A 102 7.22 14.83 4.01
C MET A 102 6.02 13.94 4.35
N ILE A 103 6.27 12.67 4.71
CA ILE A 103 5.20 11.73 5.08
C ILE A 103 4.52 12.22 6.38
N GLY A 104 5.29 12.71 7.35
CA GLY A 104 4.77 13.33 8.57
C GLY A 104 3.82 14.51 8.28
N ARG A 105 4.17 15.43 7.37
CA ARG A 105 3.26 16.52 6.96
C ARG A 105 1.96 15.99 6.37
N LYS A 106 2.04 14.95 5.53
CA LYS A 106 0.85 14.37 4.89
C LYS A 106 -0.07 13.66 5.88
N LEU A 107 0.51 13.02 6.90
CA LEU A 107 -0.24 12.44 8.01
C LEU A 107 -0.89 13.52 8.88
N ASP A 108 -0.23 14.65 9.14
CA ASP A 108 -0.84 15.77 9.86
C ASP A 108 -2.01 16.40 9.07
N ASP A 109 -1.89 16.49 7.74
CA ASP A 109 -3.01 16.90 6.87
C ASP A 109 -4.20 15.94 6.96
N LEU A 110 -3.94 14.62 6.98
CA LEU A 110 -4.97 13.59 7.16
C LEU A 110 -5.64 13.72 8.53
N ARG A 111 -4.84 13.93 9.59
CA ARG A 111 -5.33 14.10 10.97
C ARG A 111 -6.36 15.21 11.10
N ARG A 112 -6.10 16.38 10.50
CA ARG A 112 -7.06 17.51 10.53
C ARG A 112 -8.40 17.17 9.87
N ARG A 113 -8.40 16.22 8.92
CA ARG A 113 -9.61 15.74 8.22
C ARG A 113 -10.35 14.63 8.95
N LEU A 114 -9.79 14.04 10.00
CA LEU A 114 -10.46 13.02 10.83
C LEU A 114 -11.50 13.62 11.79
N SER A 115 -11.52 14.95 11.97
CA SER A 115 -12.45 15.70 12.83
C SER A 115 -13.91 15.19 12.81
N PRO A 116 -14.58 14.97 11.65
CA PRO A 116 -15.96 14.50 11.61
C PRO A 116 -16.16 13.04 12.07
N MET A 117 -15.10 12.23 12.18
CA MET A 117 -15.17 10.81 12.56
C MET A 117 -14.67 10.54 13.99
N ARG A 118 -14.35 11.59 14.76
CA ARG A 118 -13.78 11.48 16.13
C ARG A 118 -14.71 10.88 17.19
N ALA A 119 -15.99 10.64 16.87
CA ALA A 119 -16.87 9.89 17.76
C ALA A 119 -16.41 8.42 17.93
N ASP A 120 -15.73 7.87 16.93
CA ASP A 120 -15.19 6.51 16.97
C ASP A 120 -13.88 6.46 17.79
N ALA A 121 -13.77 5.47 18.68
CA ALA A 121 -12.61 5.32 19.57
C ALA A 121 -11.32 5.00 18.81
N GLN A 122 -11.38 4.18 17.75
CA GLN A 122 -10.21 3.80 16.96
C GLN A 122 -9.72 4.96 16.09
N ILE A 123 -10.64 5.83 15.64
CA ILE A 123 -10.26 7.06 14.93
C ILE A 123 -9.56 8.05 15.86
N ARG A 124 -9.97 8.12 17.14
CA ARG A 124 -9.26 8.93 18.15
C ARG A 124 -7.86 8.39 18.45
N GLU A 125 -7.72 7.08 18.60
CA GLU A 125 -6.42 6.41 18.78
C GLU A 125 -5.47 6.69 17.60
N LEU A 126 -5.97 6.55 16.36
CA LEU A 126 -5.23 6.88 15.16
C LEU A 126 -4.78 8.36 15.13
N ASP A 127 -5.62 9.30 15.57
CA ASP A 127 -5.30 10.73 15.66
C ASP A 127 -4.12 10.98 16.63
N ASP A 128 -4.15 10.32 17.79
CA ASP A 128 -3.10 10.40 18.81
C ASP A 128 -1.77 9.79 18.33
N GLU A 129 -1.81 8.67 17.62
CA GLU A 129 -0.64 8.06 16.99
C GLU A 129 0.02 8.98 15.95
N ILE A 130 -0.78 9.58 15.07
CA ILE A 130 -0.29 10.53 14.06
C ILE A 130 0.32 11.76 14.75
N ARG A 131 -0.32 12.28 15.80
CA ARG A 131 0.20 13.41 16.58
C ARG A 131 1.57 13.08 17.17
N THR A 132 1.72 11.92 17.79
CA THR A 132 2.97 11.47 18.41
C THR A 132 4.11 11.36 17.39
N LEU A 133 3.84 10.72 16.25
CA LEU A 133 4.85 10.57 15.19
C LEU A 133 5.29 11.92 14.60
N THR A 134 4.34 12.83 14.39
CA THR A 134 4.63 14.14 13.78
C THR A 134 5.34 15.11 14.71
N SER A 135 5.20 14.95 16.03
CA SER A 135 6.05 15.67 17.01
C SER A 135 7.49 15.17 17.01
N THR A 136 7.71 13.85 16.91
CA THR A 136 9.08 13.27 16.90
C THR A 136 9.87 13.65 15.65
N THR A 137 9.21 13.85 14.51
CA THR A 137 9.89 14.16 13.24
C THR A 137 10.25 15.65 13.09
N ARG A 138 9.78 16.53 13.99
CA ARG A 138 10.06 17.99 13.95
C ARG A 138 11.17 18.44 14.89
N GLY A 139 11.62 17.59 15.81
CA GLY A 139 12.80 17.82 16.67
C GLY A 139 14.06 17.29 16.02
#